data_AF-A0A1I7W528-F1
#
_entry.id   AF-A0A1I7W528-F1
#
_cell.length_a   1.000
_cell.length_b   1.000
_cell.length_c   1.000
_cell.angle_alpha   90.00
_cell.angle_beta   90.00
_cell.angle_gamma   90.00
#
_symmetry.space_group_name_H-M   'P 1'
#
loop_
_entity.id
_entity.type
_entity.pdbx_description
1 polymer ?
#
loop_
_entity_poly.entity_id
_entity_poly.type
_entity_poly.pdbx_seq_one_letter_code
_entity_poly.pdbx_strand_id
1 'polypeptide(L)'
;AGFSNGYISLYEISNIQPLLILEPAEQAKQSLLRVFLRQGSNPTLFYAIHSYGLLLAWDLAKSKKPESMDDLNLKDGSEVTTAELWQYVAISSNSYTNLLAIGFSNGEVHLHELSKLSTDRDSRKRNKSLSNAIKVFMDI
;
A
#
# COMPACT_ATOMS: atom_id res chain seq x y z
N ALA A 1 -5.53 6.84 8.20
CA ALA A 1 -6.89 6.28 8.31
C ALA A 1 -7.36 5.83 6.93
N GLY A 2 -8.10 4.73 6.85
CA GLY A 2 -8.75 4.25 5.64
C GLY A 2 -10.27 4.27 5.81
N PHE A 3 -11.00 4.57 4.75
CA PHE A 3 -12.44 4.78 4.79
C PHE A 3 -13.21 3.80 3.89
N SER A 4 -14.50 3.60 4.18
CA SER A 4 -15.39 2.69 3.44
C SER A 4 -15.70 3.16 2.01
N ASN A 5 -15.36 4.40 1.67
CA ASN A 5 -15.46 4.95 0.31
C ASN A 5 -14.13 4.87 -0.46
N GLY A 6 -13.12 4.17 0.08
CA GLY A 6 -11.81 3.99 -0.55
C GLY A 6 -10.81 5.12 -0.32
N TYR A 7 -11.21 6.19 0.35
CA TYR A 7 -10.30 7.29 0.69
C TYR A 7 -9.26 6.83 1.71
N ILE A 8 -8.08 7.44 1.63
CA ILE A 8 -7.01 7.28 2.60
C ILE A 8 -6.57 8.67 3.07
N SER A 9 -6.57 8.90 4.38
CA SER A 9 -6.05 10.14 4.96
C SER A 9 -4.82 9.88 5.81
N LEU A 10 -3.79 10.68 5.58
CA LEU A 10 -2.54 10.67 6.33
C LEU A 10 -2.58 11.80 7.35
N TYR A 11 -2.21 11.46 8.58
CA TYR A 11 -2.17 12.38 9.71
C TYR A 11 -0.77 12.39 10.28
N GLU A 12 -0.36 13.55 10.76
CA GLU A 12 0.74 13.62 11.70
C GLU A 12 0.18 13.35 13.10
N ILE A 13 0.90 12.60 13.94
CA ILE A 13 0.40 12.20 15.27
C ILE A 13 0.04 13.43 16.13
N SER A 14 0.74 14.54 15.94
CA SER A 14 0.52 15.80 16.66
C SER A 14 -0.62 16.66 16.11
N ASN A 15 -1.25 16.28 14.98
CA ASN A 15 -2.23 17.11 14.28
C ASN A 15 -3.56 16.37 14.05
N ILE A 16 -4.66 17.03 14.40
CA ILE A 16 -6.01 16.48 14.23
C ILE A 16 -6.52 16.59 12.79
N GLN A 17 -5.96 17.51 12.00
CA GLN A 17 -6.33 17.67 10.59
C GLN A 17 -5.47 16.75 9.71
N PRO A 18 -6.06 16.14 8.66
CA PRO A 18 -5.30 15.32 7.73
C PRO A 18 -4.28 16.18 6.99
N LEU A 19 -3.03 15.73 6.98
CA LEU A 19 -1.96 16.36 6.22
C LEU A 19 -2.16 16.14 4.71
N LEU A 20 -2.64 14.95 4.34
CA LEU A 20 -2.92 14.60 2.96
C LEU A 20 -4.13 13.68 2.88
N ILE A 21 -5.02 13.97 1.93
CA ILE A 21 -6.14 13.10 1.57
C ILE A 21 -5.84 12.55 0.18
N LEU A 22 -5.86 11.22 0.07
CA LEU A 22 -5.66 10.47 -1.16
C LEU A 22 -7.02 10.01 -1.65
N GLU A 23 -7.39 10.52 -2.81
CA GLU A 23 -8.64 10.16 -3.45
C GLU A 23 -8.49 8.84 -4.20
N PRO A 24 -9.43 7.90 -4.04
CA PRO A 24 -9.42 6.68 -4.82
C PRO A 24 -9.75 6.99 -6.28
N ALA A 25 -9.17 6.22 -7.20
CA ALA A 25 -9.69 6.17 -8.57
C ALA A 25 -11.15 5.68 -8.57
N GLU A 26 -11.90 5.91 -9.65
CA GLU A 26 -13.31 5.48 -9.75
C GLU A 26 -13.48 3.98 -9.46
N GLN A 27 -12.58 3.14 -9.98
CA GLN A 27 -12.57 1.70 -9.75
C GLN A 27 -12.27 1.32 -8.28
N ALA A 28 -11.70 2.25 -7.51
CA ALA A 28 -11.28 2.11 -6.12
C ALA A 28 -12.23 2.78 -5.10
N LYS A 29 -13.37 3.34 -5.54
CA LYS A 29 -14.39 3.97 -4.67
C LYS A 29 -15.23 2.94 -3.91
N GLN A 30 -14.57 2.12 -3.13
CA GLN A 30 -15.14 0.96 -2.45
C GLN A 30 -14.40 0.70 -1.14
N SER A 31 -14.97 -0.14 -0.28
CA SER A 31 -14.49 -0.29 1.10
C SER A 31 -13.04 -0.73 1.17
N LEU A 32 -12.23 0.11 1.82
CA LEU A 32 -10.85 -0.22 2.11
C LEU A 32 -10.80 -1.20 3.28
N LEU A 33 -10.11 -2.34 3.09
CA LEU A 33 -10.00 -3.36 4.11
C LEU A 33 -8.77 -3.12 4.99
N ARG A 34 -7.61 -2.90 4.38
CA ARG A 34 -6.32 -2.73 5.07
C ARG A 34 -5.39 -1.81 4.30
N VAL A 35 -4.54 -1.13 5.06
CA VAL A 35 -3.38 -0.40 4.55
C VAL A 35 -2.13 -1.03 5.17
N PHE A 36 -1.14 -1.33 4.34
CA PHE A 36 0.12 -1.89 4.76
C PHE A 36 1.25 -0.93 4.44
N LEU A 37 2.02 -0.55 5.45
CA LEU A 37 3.28 0.14 5.22
C LEU A 37 4.31 -0.89 4.77
N ARG A 38 5.07 -0.58 3.71
CA ARG A 38 6.15 -1.46 3.28
C ARG A 38 7.19 -1.54 4.40
N GLN A 39 7.55 -2.74 4.82
CA GLN A 39 8.64 -2.92 5.77
C GLN A 39 9.99 -2.74 5.07
N GLY A 40 10.82 -1.83 5.58
CA GLY A 40 12.16 -1.52 5.06
C GLY A 40 12.45 -0.03 4.91
N SER A 41 13.40 0.30 4.02
CA SER A 41 14.03 1.63 3.95
C SER A 41 13.29 2.69 3.11
N ASN A 42 12.14 2.38 2.51
CA ASN A 42 11.36 3.37 1.77
C ASN A 42 10.08 3.75 2.52
N PRO A 43 10.08 4.85 3.30
CA PRO A 43 8.95 5.24 4.14
C PRO A 43 7.77 5.83 3.35
N THR A 44 7.91 6.06 2.04
CA THR A 44 6.84 6.64 1.20
C THR A 44 6.01 5.59 0.49
N LEU A 45 6.41 4.30 0.57
CA LEU A 45 5.74 3.21 -0.11
C LEU A 45 4.77 2.50 0.83
N PHE A 46 3.52 2.39 0.39
CA PHE A 46 2.51 1.59 1.09
C PHE A 46 1.58 0.90 0.09
N TYR A 47 0.89 -0.12 0.58
CA TYR A 47 -0.11 -0.87 -0.15
C TYR A 47 -1.48 -0.69 0.49
N ALA A 48 -2.52 -0.75 -0.33
CA ALA A 48 -3.90 -0.64 0.11
C ALA A 48 -4.68 -1.77 -0.56
N ILE A 49 -5.39 -2.58 0.22
CA ILE A 49 -6.24 -3.65 -0.30
C ILE A 49 -7.70 -3.39 0.04
N HIS A 50 -8.56 -3.57 -0.95
CA HIS A 50 -10.00 -3.44 -0.81
C HIS A 50 -10.68 -4.81 -0.69
N SER A 51 -11.89 -4.83 -0.15
CA SER A 51 -12.63 -6.08 0.10
C SER A 51 -12.99 -6.85 -1.16
N TYR A 52 -13.06 -6.22 -2.33
CA TYR A 52 -13.38 -6.87 -3.62
C TYR A 52 -12.13 -7.27 -4.41
N GLY A 53 -10.96 -7.29 -3.77
CA GLY A 53 -9.76 -7.86 -4.38
C GLY A 53 -8.94 -6.89 -5.22
N LEU A 54 -9.12 -5.58 -5.04
CA LEU A 54 -8.23 -4.59 -5.63
C LEU A 54 -7.06 -4.31 -4.70
N LEU A 55 -5.84 -4.54 -5.18
CA LEU A 55 -4.59 -4.18 -4.51
C LEU A 55 -3.96 -2.96 -5.20
N LEU A 56 -3.72 -1.90 -4.44
CA LEU A 56 -3.08 -0.68 -4.93
C LEU A 56 -1.73 -0.52 -4.27
N ALA A 57 -0.73 -0.15 -5.07
CA ALA A 57 0.58 0.24 -4.57
C ALA A 57 0.79 1.74 -4.76
N TRP A 58 1.28 2.39 -3.72
CA TRP A 58 1.52 3.82 -3.68
C TRP A 58 2.97 4.11 -3.39
N ASP A 59 3.55 5.05 -4.14
CA ASP A 59 4.80 5.70 -3.77
C ASP A 59 4.57 7.21 -3.68
N LEU A 60 4.40 7.67 -2.44
CA LEU A 60 4.18 9.09 -2.15
C LEU A 60 5.39 9.95 -2.46
N ALA A 61 6.57 9.42 -2.78
CA ALA A 61 7.66 10.25 -3.28
C ALA A 61 7.47 10.64 -4.76
N LYS A 62 6.61 9.91 -5.48
CA LYS A 62 6.37 10.08 -6.92
C LYS A 62 5.05 10.77 -7.22
N SER A 63 3.96 10.38 -6.56
CA SER A 63 2.61 10.80 -6.95
C SER A 63 1.59 10.74 -5.81
N LYS A 64 0.53 11.56 -5.93
CA LYS A 64 -0.74 11.41 -5.18
C LYS A 64 -1.72 10.42 -5.83
N LYS A 65 -1.28 9.63 -6.81
CA LYS A 65 -2.05 8.56 -7.45
C LYS A 65 -1.34 7.24 -7.21
N PRO A 66 -2.08 6.11 -7.19
CA PRO A 66 -1.46 4.79 -7.12
C PRO A 66 -0.50 4.58 -8.30
N GLU A 67 0.65 3.96 -8.04
CA GLU A 67 1.63 3.56 -9.07
C GLU A 67 1.18 2.30 -9.80
N SER A 68 0.54 1.37 -9.09
CA SER A 68 -0.10 0.20 -9.67
C SER A 68 -1.45 -0.08 -9.03
N MET A 69 -2.29 -0.75 -9.80
CA MET A 69 -3.61 -1.23 -9.40
C MET A 69 -3.77 -2.63 -9.98
N ASP A 70 -3.74 -3.63 -9.11
CA ASP A 70 -3.75 -5.04 -9.45
C ASP A 70 -5.09 -5.64 -9.00
N ASP A 71 -5.86 -6.14 -9.95
CA ASP A 71 -7.07 -6.91 -9.67
C ASP A 71 -6.69 -8.36 -9.39
N LEU A 72 -7.03 -8.85 -8.19
CA LEU A 72 -6.76 -10.22 -7.77
C LEU A 72 -7.64 -11.26 -8.48
N ASN A 73 -8.55 -10.83 -9.38
CA ASN A 73 -9.43 -11.67 -10.18
C ASN A 73 -10.21 -12.67 -9.31
N LEU A 74 -10.94 -12.14 -8.31
CA LEU A 74 -11.71 -12.96 -7.39
C LEU A 74 -12.71 -13.83 -8.16
N LYS A 75 -12.78 -15.13 -7.83
CA LYS A 75 -13.81 -16.03 -8.36
C LYS A 75 -15.19 -15.55 -7.92
N ASP A 76 -16.18 -15.73 -8.80
CA ASP A 76 -17.58 -15.26 -8.69
C ASP A 76 -18.07 -15.00 -7.26
N GLY A 77 -18.10 -13.72 -6.87
CA GLY A 77 -18.68 -13.24 -5.61
C GLY A 77 -17.83 -13.44 -4.35
N SER A 78 -16.61 -13.97 -4.47
CA SER A 78 -15.67 -14.04 -3.35
C SER A 78 -15.19 -12.64 -2.97
N GLU A 79 -14.94 -12.43 -1.68
CA GLU A 79 -14.42 -11.18 -1.12
C GLU A 79 -13.15 -11.46 -0.31
N VAL A 80 -12.27 -10.47 -0.22
CA VAL A 80 -11.14 -10.46 0.72
C VAL A 80 -11.68 -10.14 2.11
N THR A 81 -11.46 -11.07 3.05
CA THR A 81 -11.89 -10.93 4.45
C THR A 81 -10.74 -10.55 5.37
N THR A 82 -9.52 -10.92 5.00
CA THR A 82 -8.31 -10.59 5.76
C THR A 82 -7.10 -10.52 4.84
N ALA A 83 -6.11 -9.72 5.24
CA ALA A 83 -4.82 -9.69 4.57
C ALA A 83 -3.73 -9.27 5.56
N GLU A 84 -2.54 -9.87 5.40
CA GLU A 84 -1.38 -9.65 6.27
C GLU A 84 -0.10 -9.54 5.44
N LEU A 85 0.71 -8.52 5.73
CA LEU A 85 1.97 -8.25 5.06
C LEU A 85 3.14 -8.47 6.02
N TRP A 86 4.13 -9.26 5.62
CA TRP A 86 5.38 -9.40 6.36
C TRP A 86 6.59 -9.46 5.44
N GLN A 87 7.75 -9.17 6.00
CA GLN A 87 9.03 -9.34 5.33
C GLN A 87 9.58 -10.74 5.62
N TYR A 88 9.83 -11.49 4.56
CA TYR A 88 10.53 -12.78 4.62
C TYR A 88 12.01 -12.59 4.31
N VAL A 89 12.86 -13.17 5.17
CA VAL A 89 14.33 -13.13 5.02
C VAL A 89 14.81 -14.51 4.62
N ALA A 90 15.29 -14.65 3.38
CA ALA A 90 15.91 -15.88 2.94
C ALA A 90 17.37 -15.92 3.43
N ILE A 91 17.61 -16.69 4.50
CA ILE A 91 18.90 -16.80 5.21
C ILE A 91 20.08 -17.09 4.26
N SER A 92 19.84 -17.85 3.18
CA SER A 92 20.86 -18.25 2.21
C SER A 92 21.31 -17.15 1.24
N SER A 93 20.54 -16.07 1.10
CA SER A 93 20.78 -15.05 0.06
C SER A 93 20.86 -13.62 0.59
N ASN A 94 20.67 -13.41 1.90
CA ASN A 94 20.52 -12.08 2.51
C ASN A 94 19.54 -11.18 1.74
N SER A 95 18.53 -11.80 1.13
CA SER A 95 17.50 -11.10 0.37
C SER A 95 16.23 -10.98 1.20
N TYR A 96 15.57 -9.83 1.03
CA TYR A 96 14.31 -9.51 1.66
C TYR A 96 13.22 -9.48 0.59
N THR A 97 12.16 -10.25 0.83
CA THR A 97 10.94 -10.25 0.01
C THR A 97 9.76 -9.87 0.90
N ASN A 98 8.82 -9.10 0.37
CA ASN A 98 7.56 -8.84 1.06
C ASN A 98 6.55 -9.90 0.63
N LEU A 99 5.99 -10.62 1.60
CA LEU A 99 4.96 -11.62 1.38
C LEU A 99 3.63 -11.08 1.87
N LEU A 100 2.61 -11.20 1.03
CA LEU A 100 1.23 -10.82 1.31
C LEU A 100 0.38 -12.09 1.31
N ALA A 101 -0.15 -12.47 2.48
CA ALA A 101 -1.23 -13.45 2.54
C ALA A 101 -2.58 -12.76 2.51
N ILE A 102 -3.52 -13.37 1.78
CA ILE A 102 -4.87 -12.88 1.56
C ILE A 102 -5.83 -14.02 1.83
N GLY A 103 -6.75 -13.82 2.77
CA GLY A 103 -7.83 -14.77 3.06
C GLY A 103 -9.13 -14.30 2.44
N PHE A 104 -9.86 -15.23 1.84
CA PHE A 104 -11.10 -14.97 1.12
C PHE A 104 -12.32 -15.53 1.84
N SER A 105 -13.50 -15.01 1.50
CA SER A 105 -14.80 -15.44 2.07
C SER A 105 -15.15 -16.90 1.76
N ASN A 106 -14.58 -17.46 0.69
CA ASN A 106 -14.71 -18.88 0.33
C ASN A 106 -13.78 -19.82 1.13
N GLY A 107 -12.98 -19.29 2.06
CA GLY A 107 -12.03 -20.05 2.86
C GLY A 107 -10.67 -20.33 2.19
N GLU A 108 -10.46 -19.91 0.94
CA GLU A 108 -9.15 -19.96 0.31
C GLU A 108 -8.19 -18.93 0.96
N VAL A 109 -6.90 -19.26 0.93
CA VAL A 109 -5.81 -18.34 1.30
C VAL A 109 -4.80 -18.33 0.17
N HIS A 110 -4.50 -17.16 -0.38
CA HIS A 110 -3.46 -17.01 -1.40
C HIS A 110 -2.25 -16.29 -0.79
N LEU A 111 -1.06 -16.71 -1.21
CA LEU A 111 0.21 -16.13 -0.80
C LEU A 111 0.87 -15.52 -2.03
N HIS A 112 1.18 -14.23 -1.96
CA HIS A 112 1.80 -13.48 -3.04
C HIS A 112 3.14 -12.91 -2.60
N GLU A 113 4.12 -13.00 -3.48
CA GLU A 113 5.33 -12.18 -3.39
C GLU A 113 5.03 -10.82 -4.02
N LEU A 114 5.20 -9.76 -3.24
CA LEU A 114 5.15 -8.40 -3.78
C LEU A 114 6.50 -8.11 -4.43
N SER A 115 6.48 -8.00 -5.76
CA SER A 115 7.65 -7.64 -6.53
C SER A 115 8.21 -6.29 -6.08
N LYS A 116 9.52 -6.11 -6.20
CA LYS A 116 10.14 -4.81 -5.95
C LYS A 116 9.63 -3.85 -7.02
N LEU A 117 8.70 -2.96 -6.65
CA LEU A 117 8.52 -1.70 -7.39
C LEU A 117 9.91 -1.13 -7.64
N SER A 118 10.21 -0.78 -8.90
CA SER A 118 11.55 -0.39 -9.30
C SER A 118 11.98 0.83 -8.48
N THR A 119 12.75 0.57 -7.43
CA THR A 119 13.47 1.60 -6.72
C THR A 119 14.63 1.95 -7.62
N ASP A 120 14.46 2.95 -8.47
CA ASP A 120 15.57 3.52 -9.22
C ASP A 120 16.72 3.75 -8.25
N ARG A 121 17.94 3.31 -8.61
CA ARG A 121 19.08 3.26 -7.67
C ARG A 121 19.42 4.65 -7.12
N ASP A 122 19.01 5.71 -7.79
CA ASP A 122 19.12 7.11 -7.35
C ASP A 122 18.20 7.49 -6.19
N SER A 123 17.08 6.78 -6.00
CA SER A 123 16.15 7.01 -4.87
C SER A 123 16.77 6.66 -3.52
N ARG A 124 17.83 5.83 -3.48
CA ARG A 124 18.59 5.53 -2.24
C ARG A 124 19.32 6.75 -1.67
N LYS A 125 19.55 7.79 -2.46
CA LYS A 125 20.05 9.10 -1.97
C LYS A 125 18.92 10.01 -1.46
N ARG A 126 17.66 9.67 -1.72
CA ARG A 126 16.47 10.34 -1.18
C ARG A 126 15.85 9.49 -0.07
N ASN A 127 16.57 9.30 1.03
CA ASN A 127 15.91 9.02 2.32
C ASN A 127 15.18 10.28 2.77
N LYS A 128 14.11 10.67 2.05
CA LYS A 128 13.20 11.71 2.50
C LYS A 128 12.24 11.04 3.46
N SER A 129 12.13 11.56 4.69
CA SER A 129 11.08 11.14 5.60
C SER A 129 9.72 11.25 4.91
N LEU A 130 8.75 10.42 5.33
CA LEU A 130 7.37 10.51 4.83
C LEU A 130 6.83 11.95 4.94
N SER A 131 7.13 12.63 6.04
CA SER A 131 6.77 14.04 6.24
C SER A 131 7.37 14.97 5.17
N ASN A 132 8.63 14.79 4.81
CA ASN A 132 9.27 15.60 3.77
C ASN A 132 8.75 15.27 2.38
N ALA A 133 8.40 14.00 2.12
CA ALA A 133 7.77 13.62 0.86
C ALA A 133 6.40 14.28 0.72
N ILE A 134 5.58 14.28 1.77
CA ILE A 134 4.25 14.91 1.75
C ILE A 134 4.35 16.43 1.58
N LYS A 135 5.30 17.11 2.25
CA LYS A 135 5.52 18.55 2.10
C LYS A 135 5.75 19.00 0.65
N VAL A 136 6.49 18.21 -0.13
CA VAL A 136 6.72 18.46 -1.57
C VAL A 136 5.40 18.59 -2.35
N PHE A 137 4.34 17.94 -1.91
CA PHE A 137 3.03 17.98 -2.57
C PHE A 137 2.08 19.06 -2.03
N MET A 138 2.46 19.73 -0.96
CA MET A 138 1.67 20.77 -0.31
C MET A 138 2.18 22.18 -0.66
N ASP A 139 3.26 22.31 -1.43
CA ASP A 139 3.99 23.57 -1.63
C ASP A 139 4.32 24.28 -0.29
N ILE A 140 4.76 23.50 0.71
CA ILE A 140 5.23 23.98 2.03
C ILE A 140 6.70 23.66 2.24
#